data_AF-A0A7J3XZP8-F1
#
_entry.id   AF-A0A7J3XZP8-F1
#
_cell.length_a   1.000
_cell.length_b   1.000
_cell.length_c   1.000
_cell.angle_alpha   90.00
_cell.angle_beta   90.00
_cell.angle_gamma   90.00
#
_symmetry.space_group_name_H-M   'P 1'
#
loop_
_entity.id
_entity.type
_entity.pdbx_description
1 polymer ?
#
loop_
_entity_poly.entity_id
_entity_poly.type
_entity_poly.pdbx_seq_one_letter_code
_entity_poly.pdbx_strand_id
1 'polypeptide(L)'
;MAKLIVYLTPGFEEYSVRLYHYDGEGRLVESREFQGVKSIVIKASLISISRQLAREPFTLVVDVDKPEITIADGTLKIKGGAL
;
A
#
# COMPACT_ATOMS: atom_id res chain seq x y z
N MET A 1 16.57 0.72 7.70
CA MET A 1 15.61 1.63 7.04
C MET A 1 14.27 1.41 7.71
N ALA A 2 13.55 2.47 8.10
CA ALA A 2 12.25 2.31 8.76
C ALA A 2 11.23 1.67 7.80
N LYS A 3 10.31 0.88 8.33
CA LYS A 3 9.30 0.14 7.55
C LYS A 3 7.92 0.44 8.09
N LEU A 4 6.99 0.78 7.21
CA LEU A 4 5.57 0.90 7.54
C LEU A 4 4.82 -0.26 6.90
N ILE A 5 4.09 -1.04 7.70
CA ILE A 5 3.18 -2.08 7.22
C ILE A 5 1.76 -1.57 7.41
N VAL A 6 1.00 -1.57 6.31
CA VAL A 6 -0.40 -1.13 6.27
C VAL A 6 -1.27 -2.35 6.00
N TYR A 7 -2.12 -2.71 6.95
CA TYR A 7 -3.14 -3.72 6.77
C TYR A 7 -4.46 -3.05 6.41
N LEU A 8 -5.05 -3.52 5.31
CA LEU A 8 -6.33 -3.06 4.81
C LEU A 8 -7.34 -4.19 4.98
N THR A 9 -8.39 -3.95 5.75
CA THR A 9 -9.53 -4.87 5.84
C THR A 9 -10.72 -4.20 5.18
N PRO A 10 -11.18 -4.70 4.01
CA PRO A 10 -12.34 -4.13 3.34
C PRO A 10 -13.62 -4.38 4.16
N GLY A 11 -14.45 -3.35 4.25
CA GLY A 11 -15.82 -3.38 4.76
C GLY A 11 -16.79 -2.79 3.72
N PHE A 12 -18.07 -2.64 4.09
CA PHE A 12 -19.06 -2.03 3.19
C PHE A 12 -18.80 -0.52 3.08
N GLU A 13 -18.36 -0.05 1.89
CA GLU A 13 -18.01 1.35 1.58
C GLU A 13 -16.85 1.97 2.38
N GLU A 14 -16.13 1.17 3.16
CA GLU A 14 -15.03 1.64 4.01
C GLU A 14 -13.94 0.58 4.22
N TYR A 15 -12.83 1.00 4.78
CA TYR A 15 -11.74 0.14 5.24
C TYR A 15 -11.51 0.35 6.73
N SER A 16 -11.20 -0.74 7.43
CA SER A 16 -10.42 -0.69 8.66
C SER A 16 -8.95 -0.72 8.28
N VAL A 17 -8.17 0.22 8.79
CA VAL A 17 -6.74 0.34 8.48
C VAL A 17 -5.93 0.19 9.76
N ARG A 18 -4.98 -0.75 9.75
CA ARG A 18 -4.01 -0.89 10.84
C ARG A 18 -2.59 -0.62 10.35
N LEU A 19 -1.93 0.31 11.02
CA LEU A 19 -0.55 0.70 10.75
C LEU A 19 0.39 0.11 11.79
N TYR A 20 1.52 -0.40 11.32
CA TYR A 20 2.65 -0.81 12.15
C TYR A 20 3.92 -0.17 11.63
N HIS A 21 4.54 0.68 12.44
CA HIS A 21 5.79 1.35 12.12
C HIS A 21 6.94 0.65 12.84
N TYR A 22 7.91 0.20 12.07
CA TYR A 22 9.13 -0.44 12.55
C TYR A 22 10.34 0.46 12.27
N ASP A 23 11.26 0.53 13.22
CA ASP A 23 12.51 1.27 13.06
C ASP A 23 13.51 0.56 12.15
N GLY A 24 14.70 1.16 12.02
CA GLY A 24 15.77 0.62 11.17
C GLY A 24 16.34 -0.73 11.63
N GLU A 25 16.06 -1.15 12.85
CA GLU A 25 16.49 -2.43 13.42
C GLU A 25 15.36 -3.49 13.40
N GLY A 26 14.19 -3.12 12.88
CA GLY A 26 13.03 -3.99 12.77
C GLY A 26 12.20 -4.08 14.06
N ARG A 27 12.40 -3.18 15.03
CA ARG A 27 11.59 -3.13 16.25
C ARG A 27 10.31 -2.34 15.98
N LEU A 28 9.17 -2.83 16.47
CA LEU A 28 7.91 -2.10 16.39
C LEU A 28 7.98 -0.88 17.31
N VAL A 29 7.87 0.32 16.74
CA VAL A 29 7.92 1.58 17.50
C VAL A 29 6.55 2.23 17.67
N GLU A 30 5.60 1.94 16.77
CA GLU A 30 4.26 2.50 16.85
C GLU A 30 3.23 1.62 16.13
N SER A 31 2.01 1.55 16.67
CA SER A 31 0.84 1.02 15.98
C SER A 31 -0.36 1.96 16.10
N ARG A 32 -1.15 2.05 15.04
CA ARG A 32 -2.40 2.85 14.99
C ARG A 32 -3.48 2.08 14.26
N GLU A 33 -4.72 2.31 14.66
CA GLU A 33 -5.90 1.75 14.00
C GLU A 33 -6.89 2.85 13.64
N PHE A 34 -7.44 2.76 12.44
CA PHE A 34 -8.42 3.68 11.89
C PHE A 34 -9.62 2.90 11.37
N GLN A 35 -10.81 3.42 11.61
CA GLN A 35 -12.08 2.86 11.15
C GLN A 35 -12.76 3.89 10.22
N GLY A 36 -13.61 3.43 9.31
CA GLY A 36 -14.33 4.31 8.38
C GLY A 36 -13.47 4.98 7.31
N VAL A 37 -12.30 4.41 6.98
CA VAL A 37 -11.40 4.98 5.98
C VAL A 37 -11.96 4.74 4.59
N LYS A 38 -12.24 5.79 3.82
CA LYS A 38 -12.82 5.65 2.47
C LYS A 38 -11.78 5.67 1.34
N SER A 39 -10.61 6.26 1.59
CA SER A 39 -9.56 6.41 0.61
C SER A 39 -8.19 6.40 1.27
N ILE A 40 -7.20 5.87 0.55
CA ILE A 40 -5.83 5.72 1.02
C ILE A 40 -4.91 6.27 -0.07
N VAL A 41 -4.12 7.27 0.30
CA VAL A 41 -3.15 7.93 -0.59
C VAL A 41 -1.76 7.68 -0.04
N ILE A 42 -0.89 7.08 -0.84
CA ILE A 42 0.48 6.74 -0.44
C ILE A 42 1.45 7.49 -1.35
N LYS A 43 2.24 8.40 -0.77
CA LYS A 43 3.34 9.10 -1.45
C LYS A 43 4.66 8.41 -1.08
N ALA A 44 5.04 7.40 -1.86
CA ALA A 44 6.26 6.65 -1.64
C ALA A 44 6.96 6.32 -2.96
N SER A 45 8.29 6.24 -2.95
CA SER A 45 9.09 5.84 -4.12
C SER A 45 8.92 4.37 -4.50
N LEU A 46 8.46 3.54 -3.55
CA LEU A 46 8.17 2.14 -3.77
C LEU A 46 6.97 1.72 -2.92
N ILE A 47 5.99 1.11 -3.56
CA ILE A 47 4.84 0.45 -2.92
C ILE A 47 4.91 -1.03 -3.28
N SER A 48 4.84 -1.91 -2.28
CA SER A 48 4.75 -3.35 -2.49
C SER A 48 3.41 -3.84 -1.96
N ILE A 49 2.67 -4.52 -2.83
CA ILE A 49 1.38 -5.13 -2.48
C ILE A 49 1.54 -6.64 -2.56
N SER A 50 1.34 -7.31 -1.43
CA SER A 50 1.26 -8.77 -1.39
C SER A 50 -0.11 -9.25 -1.84
N ARG A 51 -0.17 -10.50 -2.32
CA ARG A 51 -1.42 -11.16 -2.71
C ARG A 51 -2.47 -11.02 -1.60
N GLN A 52 -3.61 -10.47 -1.94
CA GLN A 52 -4.76 -10.41 -1.06
C GLN A 52 -5.63 -11.65 -1.27
N LEU A 53 -6.17 -12.20 -0.18
CA LEU A 53 -7.19 -13.26 -0.22
C LEU A 53 -8.62 -12.69 -0.23
N ALA A 54 -8.76 -11.36 -0.15
CA ALA A 54 -10.05 -10.67 -0.21
C ALA A 54 -10.67 -10.82 -1.62
N ARG A 55 -11.98 -11.01 -1.67
CA ARG A 55 -12.74 -11.14 -2.91
C ARG A 55 -13.21 -9.79 -3.44
N GLU A 56 -13.23 -8.79 -2.57
CA GLU A 56 -13.67 -7.45 -2.83
C GLU A 56 -12.58 -6.66 -3.59
N PRO A 57 -12.94 -6.00 -4.70
CA PRO A 57 -11.99 -5.15 -5.41
C PRO A 57 -11.59 -3.96 -4.53
N PHE A 58 -10.30 -3.64 -4.50
CA PHE A 58 -9.79 -2.40 -3.90
C PHE A 58 -9.14 -1.55 -4.97
N THR A 59 -9.18 -0.23 -4.77
CA THR A 59 -8.55 0.72 -5.68
C THR A 59 -7.24 1.22 -5.07
N LEU A 60 -6.17 1.17 -5.86
CA LEU A 60 -4.90 1.81 -5.55
C LEU A 60 -4.68 2.93 -6.57
N VAL A 61 -4.53 4.16 -6.09
CA VAL A 61 -4.14 5.30 -6.92
C VAL A 61 -2.64 5.51 -6.76
N VAL A 62 -1.92 5.50 -7.87
CA VAL A 62 -0.46 5.64 -7.92
C VAL A 62 -0.13 6.84 -8.80
N ASP A 63 0.32 7.93 -8.16
CA ASP A 63 0.78 9.13 -8.86
C ASP A 63 2.26 8.98 -9.24
N VAL A 64 2.54 8.80 -10.54
CA VAL A 64 3.89 8.74 -11.10
C VAL A 64 3.96 9.49 -12.43
N ASP A 65 5.08 10.16 -12.69
CA ASP A 65 5.34 10.81 -13.97
C ASP A 65 5.68 9.78 -15.05
N LYS A 66 5.03 9.86 -16.23
CA LYS A 66 5.21 8.94 -17.37
C LYS A 66 5.20 7.44 -16.95
N PRO A 67 4.05 6.87 -16.53
CA PRO A 67 3.98 5.51 -16.02
C PRO A 67 4.36 4.47 -17.09
N GLU A 68 5.34 3.63 -16.77
CA GLU A 68 5.60 2.37 -17.47
C GLU A 68 5.00 1.22 -16.67
N ILE A 69 4.09 0.47 -17.30
CA ILE A 69 3.35 -0.62 -16.65
C ILE A 69 3.77 -1.94 -17.27
N THR A 70 4.23 -2.88 -16.44
CA THR A 70 4.58 -4.24 -16.86
C THR A 70 3.99 -5.27 -15.91
N ILE A 71 3.60 -6.43 -16.46
CA ILE A 71 3.15 -7.59 -15.68
C ILE A 71 4.05 -8.77 -16.03
N ALA A 72 4.72 -9.33 -15.02
CA ALA A 72 5.55 -10.53 -15.16
C ALA A 72 5.40 -11.40 -13.91
N ASP A 73 5.25 -12.71 -14.08
CA ASP A 73 5.12 -13.69 -12.98
C ASP A 73 4.06 -13.32 -11.94
N GLY A 74 2.91 -12.82 -12.40
CA GLY A 74 1.82 -12.37 -11.52
C GLY A 74 2.13 -11.12 -10.68
N THR A 75 3.21 -10.40 -11.01
CA THR A 75 3.62 -9.16 -10.37
C THR A 75 3.36 -7.98 -11.30
N LEU A 76 2.53 -7.03 -10.85
CA LEU A 76 2.36 -5.73 -11.49
C LEU A 76 3.50 -4.80 -11.07
N LYS A 77 4.21 -4.23 -12.04
CA LYS A 77 5.27 -3.23 -11.82
C LYS A 77 4.85 -1.93 -12.50
N ILE A 78 4.90 -0.84 -11.74
CA ILE A 78 4.67 0.52 -12.22
C ILE A 78 5.96 1.30 -11.94
N LYS A 79 6.53 1.94 -12.96
CA LYS A 79 7.73 2.80 -12.83
C LYS A 79 7.43 4.19 -13.39
N GLY A 80 8.00 5.21 -12.77
CA GLY A 80 8.06 6.54 -13.38
C GLY A 80 9.29 6.67 -14.28
N GLY A 81 9.12 7.27 -15.45
CA GLY A 81 10.22 7.60 -16.36
C GLY A 81 10.89 8.94 -16.01
N ALA A 82 12.18 9.09 -16.29
CA ALA A 82 12.84 10.40 -16.24
C ALA A 82 12.44 11.26 -17.46
N LEU A 83 12.50 12.58 -17.32
CA LEU A 83 12.18 13.54 -18.39
C LEU A 83 13.09 13.37 -19.61
#